data_AF-A0A2N5SGC1-F1
#
_entry.id   AF-A0A2N5SGC1-F1
#
_cell.length_a   1.000
_cell.length_b   1.000
_cell.length_c   1.000
_cell.angle_alpha   90.00
_cell.angle_beta   90.00
_cell.angle_gamma   90.00
#
_symmetry.space_group_name_H-M   'P 1'
#
loop_
_entity.id
_entity.type
_entity.pdbx_description
1 polymer ?
#
loop_
_entity_poly.entity_id
_entity_poly.type
_entity_poly.pdbx_seq_one_letter_code
_entity_poly.pdbx_strand_id
1 'polypeptide(L)'
;VRKALGKLSTIEGLSSYSAPRFWPQDSSTISGSLHLQISPLPSQPESTTTSVALGSPVMMLDEQEELFSFYGHAELVKKRVEKSLATSIPSLAELTLQVEGIDGSKNCFCLTGPNL
;
A
#
# COMPACT_ATOMS: atom_id res chain seq x y z
N VAL A 1 6.28 9.67 18.77
CA VAL A 1 6.52 9.38 17.33
C VAL A 1 7.44 8.18 17.08
N ARG A 2 8.74 8.21 17.43
CA ARG A 2 9.69 7.10 17.12
C ARG A 2 9.22 5.70 17.54
N LYS A 3 8.68 5.56 18.75
CA LYS A 3 8.09 4.30 19.25
C LYS A 3 6.92 3.81 18.38
N ALA A 4 6.12 4.73 17.84
CA ALA A 4 5.00 4.40 16.96
C ALA A 4 5.50 3.93 15.59
N LEU A 5 6.51 4.61 15.01
CA LEU A 5 7.14 4.19 13.76
C LEU A 5 7.76 2.79 13.87
N GLY A 6 8.37 2.45 15.02
CA GLY A 6 8.88 1.10 15.27
C GLY A 6 7.82 0.00 15.15
N LYS A 7 6.56 0.29 15.50
CA LYS A 7 5.44 -0.67 15.39
C LYS A 7 4.94 -0.85 13.96
N LEU A 8 5.31 0.01 13.02
CA LEU A 8 4.87 -0.15 11.63
C LEU A 8 5.47 -1.41 10.99
N SER A 9 6.68 -1.78 11.41
CA SER A 9 7.36 -3.02 10.96
C SER A 9 6.59 -4.31 11.30
N THR A 10 5.62 -4.26 12.22
CA THR A 10 4.81 -5.42 12.60
C THR A 10 3.49 -5.50 11.82
N ILE A 11 3.22 -4.57 10.90
CA ILE A 11 1.98 -4.53 10.12
C ILE A 11 2.12 -5.47 8.92
N GLU A 12 1.29 -6.51 8.89
CA GLU A 12 1.17 -7.41 7.76
C GLU A 12 0.74 -6.64 6.49
N GLY A 13 1.45 -6.91 5.39
CA GLY A 13 1.25 -6.26 4.09
C GLY A 13 2.10 -4.99 3.90
N LEU A 14 2.78 -4.50 4.94
CA LEU A 14 3.78 -3.43 4.79
C LEU A 14 5.17 -4.03 4.62
N SER A 15 5.82 -3.75 3.49
CA SER A 15 7.21 -4.16 3.24
C SER A 15 8.19 -3.25 3.96
N SER A 16 8.05 -1.93 3.77
CA SER A 16 8.93 -0.95 4.41
C SER A 16 8.24 0.42 4.53
N TYR A 17 8.85 1.32 5.31
CA TYR A 17 8.46 2.73 5.34
C TYR A 17 9.69 3.62 5.26
N SER A 18 9.53 4.79 4.64
CA SER A 18 10.61 5.74 4.43
C SER A 18 10.12 7.19 4.60
N ALA A 19 11.06 8.14 4.60
CA ALA A 19 10.80 9.58 4.68
C ALA A 19 9.79 10.04 5.78
N PRO A 20 9.84 9.52 7.03
CA PRO A 20 8.93 9.99 8.08
C PRO A 20 9.18 11.46 8.41
N ARG A 21 8.17 12.32 8.24
CA ARG A 21 8.20 13.73 8.64
C ARG A 21 7.02 14.03 9.55
N PHE A 22 7.28 14.74 10.63
CA PHE A 22 6.24 15.20 11.55
C PHE A 22 6.53 16.64 11.92
N TRP A 23 5.50 17.48 11.89
CA TRP A 23 5.62 18.89 12.22
C TRP A 23 4.42 19.33 13.07
N PRO A 24 4.59 20.31 13.97
CA PRO A 24 3.47 20.89 14.70
C PRO A 24 2.48 21.55 13.73
N GLN A 25 1.20 21.27 13.92
CA GLN A 25 0.13 21.97 13.23
C GLN A 25 -0.35 23.13 14.09
N ASP A 26 -0.70 22.84 15.34
CA ASP A 26 -1.12 23.81 16.35
C ASP A 26 -0.34 23.60 17.67
N SER A 27 -0.76 24.28 18.74
CA SER A 27 -0.13 24.17 20.07
C SER A 27 -0.26 22.78 20.73
N SER A 28 -1.16 21.92 20.25
CA SER A 28 -1.44 20.60 20.82
C SER A 28 -1.44 19.46 19.80
N THR A 29 -1.31 19.76 18.50
CA THR A 29 -1.48 18.82 17.40
C THR A 29 -0.24 18.77 16.52
N ILE A 30 -0.01 17.60 15.92
CA ILE A 30 1.02 17.41 14.92
C ILE A 30 0.40 16.84 13.66
N SER A 31 0.93 17.25 12.52
CA SER A 31 0.71 16.55 11.25
C SER A 31 1.93 15.69 10.94
N GLY A 32 1.77 14.73 10.04
CA GLY A 32 2.91 14.00 9.51
C GLY A 32 2.72 13.51 8.09
N SER A 33 3.83 13.15 7.48
CA SER A 33 3.87 12.43 6.22
C SER A 33 4.78 11.21 6.32
N LEU A 34 4.43 10.17 5.57
CA LEU A 34 5.16 8.92 5.56
C LEU A 34 5.03 8.23 4.20
N HIS A 35 6.14 7.69 3.70
CA HIS A 35 6.14 6.88 2.49
C HIS A 35 6.06 5.40 2.89
N LEU A 36 5.21 4.63 2.20
CA LEU A 36 4.93 3.23 2.48
C LEU A 36 5.24 2.39 1.26
N GLN A 37 6.03 1.33 1.43
CA GLN A 37 6.18 0.28 0.44
C GLN A 37 5.30 -0.89 0.84
N ILE A 38 4.35 -1.25 -0.01
CA ILE A 38 3.40 -2.35 0.24
C ILE A 38 4.05 -3.66 -0.24
N SER A 39 3.90 -4.71 0.55
CA SER A 39 4.30 -6.05 0.13
C SER A 39 3.41 -6.51 -1.03
N PRO A 40 3.95 -7.19 -2.06
CA PRO A 40 3.11 -7.92 -3.00
C PRO A 40 2.16 -8.86 -2.24
N LEU A 41 0.92 -9.00 -2.71
CA LEU A 41 0.13 -10.16 -2.27
C LEU A 41 0.89 -11.42 -2.67
N PRO A 42 0.84 -12.50 -1.86
CA PRO A 42 1.24 -13.80 -2.37
C PRO A 42 0.36 -14.11 -3.57
N SER A 43 0.94 -14.09 -4.78
CA SER A 43 0.33 -14.66 -5.97
C SER A 43 -0.01 -16.09 -5.58
N GLN A 44 -1.29 -16.44 -5.49
CA GLN A 44 -1.67 -17.82 -5.26
C GLN A 44 -1.21 -18.58 -6.50
N PRO A 45 -0.23 -19.51 -6.41
CA PRO A 45 0.14 -20.31 -7.57
C PRO A 45 -1.09 -21.15 -7.92
N GLU A 46 -1.52 -20.96 -9.15
CA GLU A 46 -2.60 -21.63 -9.84
C GLU A 46 -2.56 -23.13 -9.50
N SER A 47 -3.62 -23.65 -8.90
CA SER A 47 -3.84 -25.09 -8.91
C SER A 47 -4.23 -25.47 -10.34
N THR A 48 -3.23 -25.76 -11.18
CA THR A 48 -3.42 -26.51 -12.41
C THR A 48 -4.15 -27.82 -12.11
N THR A 49 -5.42 -27.94 -12.48
CA THR A 49 -6.08 -29.22 -12.76
C THR A 49 -7.16 -29.02 -13.83
N THR A 50 -6.75 -29.29 -15.07
CA THR A 50 -7.50 -29.91 -16.18
C THR A 50 -9.04 -29.78 -16.23
N SER A 51 -9.56 -29.18 -17.31
CA SER A 51 -10.29 -29.95 -18.33
C SER A 51 -10.56 -29.14 -19.61
N VAL A 52 -10.32 -29.82 -20.74
CA VAL A 52 -10.62 -29.46 -22.13
C VAL A 52 -12.03 -28.90 -22.37
N ALA A 53 -12.15 -27.80 -23.14
CA ALA A 53 -13.12 -27.61 -24.24
C ALA A 53 -13.17 -26.15 -24.75
N LEU A 54 -12.89 -26.00 -26.05
CA LEU A 54 -13.45 -25.01 -26.99
C LEU A 54 -13.22 -23.51 -26.72
N GLY A 55 -12.13 -23.00 -27.33
CA GLY A 55 -12.10 -21.77 -28.11
C GLY A 55 -12.68 -20.49 -27.52
N SER A 56 -11.84 -19.71 -26.83
CA SER A 56 -12.04 -18.27 -26.69
C SER A 56 -10.69 -17.56 -26.51
N PRO A 57 -10.30 -16.59 -27.36
CA PRO A 57 -9.08 -15.83 -27.16
C PRO A 57 -9.38 -14.68 -26.18
N VAL A 58 -9.22 -14.92 -24.89
CA VAL A 58 -9.29 -13.86 -23.87
C VAL A 58 -8.04 -13.96 -22.99
N MET A 59 -6.95 -13.36 -23.47
CA MET A 59 -5.73 -13.12 -22.68
C MET A 59 -5.72 -11.63 -22.28
N MET A 60 -6.69 -11.18 -21.49
CA MET A 60 -6.81 -9.78 -21.03
C MET A 60 -7.56 -9.62 -19.68
N LEU A 61 -7.78 -10.71 -18.92
CA LEU A 61 -8.55 -10.66 -17.65
C LEU A 61 -7.67 -10.79 -16.40
N ASP A 62 -6.61 -11.60 -16.43
CA ASP A 62 -5.77 -11.86 -15.26
C ASP A 62 -5.04 -10.60 -14.75
N GLU A 63 -4.48 -9.78 -15.64
CA GLU A 63 -3.76 -8.55 -15.25
C GLU A 63 -4.69 -7.51 -14.61
N GLN A 64 -5.96 -7.47 -15.01
CA GLN A 64 -6.90 -6.45 -14.53
C GLN A 64 -7.42 -6.80 -13.13
N GLU A 65 -7.73 -8.08 -12.88
CA GLU A 65 -8.18 -8.57 -11.58
C GLU A 65 -7.08 -8.54 -10.51
N GLU A 66 -5.84 -8.86 -10.88
CA GLU A 66 -4.68 -8.74 -9.99
C GLU A 66 -4.41 -7.28 -9.59
N LEU A 67 -4.57 -6.35 -10.53
CA LEU A 67 -4.37 -4.92 -10.29
C LEU A 67 -5.41 -4.38 -9.29
N PHE A 68 -6.70 -4.73 -9.45
CA PHE A 68 -7.76 -4.34 -8.51
C PHE A 68 -7.54 -4.94 -7.12
N SER A 69 -7.09 -6.19 -7.05
CA SER A 69 -6.75 -6.85 -5.78
C SER A 69 -5.56 -6.19 -5.09
N PHE A 70 -4.55 -5.78 -5.85
CA PHE A 70 -3.39 -5.05 -5.32
C PHE A 70 -3.77 -3.66 -4.78
N TYR A 71 -4.59 -2.89 -5.51
CA TYR A 71 -5.10 -1.61 -5.01
C TYR A 71 -5.95 -1.77 -3.75
N GLY A 72 -6.80 -2.80 -3.72
CA GLY A 72 -7.59 -3.14 -2.52
C GLY A 72 -6.69 -3.46 -1.33
N HIS A 73 -5.63 -4.25 -1.54
CA HIS A 73 -4.66 -4.58 -0.50
C HIS A 73 -3.88 -3.35 -0.02
N ALA A 74 -3.44 -2.48 -0.93
CA ALA A 74 -2.72 -1.25 -0.58
C ALA A 74 -3.55 -0.32 0.32
N GLU A 75 -4.83 -0.12 -0.01
CA GLU A 75 -5.74 0.69 0.81
C GLU A 75 -6.00 0.07 2.19
N LEU A 76 -6.11 -1.26 2.27
CA LEU A 76 -6.23 -1.97 3.55
C LEU A 76 -4.98 -1.78 4.43
N VAL A 77 -3.78 -1.90 3.85
CA VAL A 77 -2.52 -1.70 4.57
C VAL A 77 -2.38 -0.24 5.01
N LYS A 78 -2.71 0.73 4.14
CA LYS A 78 -2.72 2.16 4.47
C LYS A 78 -3.62 2.45 5.67
N LYS A 79 -4.84 1.91 5.68
CA LYS A 79 -5.78 2.04 6.80
C LYS A 79 -5.27 1.41 8.10
N ARG A 80 -4.58 0.25 8.01
CA ARG A 80 -3.94 -0.39 9.18
C ARG A 80 -2.82 0.49 9.75
N VAL A 81 -1.98 1.06 8.88
CA VAL A 81 -0.90 1.99 9.26
C VAL A 81 -1.45 3.23 9.94
N GLU A 82 -2.46 3.87 9.34
CA GLU A 82 -3.11 5.06 9.88
C GLU A 82 -3.68 4.79 11.28
N LYS A 83 -4.43 3.69 11.44
CA LYS A 83 -4.99 3.29 12.74
C LYS A 83 -3.90 3.05 13.79
N SER A 84 -2.80 2.41 13.42
CA SER A 84 -1.68 2.13 14.32
C SER A 84 -0.99 3.41 14.81
N LEU A 85 -0.80 4.37 13.90
CA LEU A 85 -0.20 5.68 14.21
C LEU A 85 -1.14 6.55 15.04
N ALA A 86 -2.42 6.64 14.68
CA ALA A 86 -3.42 7.38 15.44
C ALA A 86 -3.54 6.85 16.88
N THR A 87 -3.51 5.53 17.07
CA THR A 87 -3.56 4.91 18.42
C THR A 87 -2.28 5.19 19.22
N SER A 88 -1.12 5.25 18.56
CA SER A 88 0.17 5.44 19.25
C SER A 88 0.59 6.90 19.42
N ILE A 89 -0.04 7.82 18.68
CA ILE A 89 0.25 9.25 18.67
C ILE A 89 -1.10 9.98 18.80
N PRO A 90 -1.61 10.19 20.03
CA PRO A 90 -2.93 10.79 20.24
C PRO A 90 -3.02 12.26 19.79
N SER A 91 -1.88 12.93 19.60
CA SER A 91 -1.80 14.30 19.09
C SER A 91 -1.74 14.40 17.57
N LEU A 92 -1.85 13.27 16.84
CA LEU A 92 -1.78 13.26 15.37
C LEU A 92 -3.12 13.74 14.78
N ALA A 93 -3.13 14.94 14.22
CA ALA A 93 -4.32 15.53 13.61
C ALA A 93 -4.46 15.16 12.14
N GLU A 94 -3.36 15.17 11.40
CA GLU A 94 -3.33 14.85 9.96
C GLU A 94 -2.16 13.93 9.63
N LEU A 95 -2.39 12.95 8.76
CA LEU A 95 -1.37 12.04 8.27
C LEU A 95 -1.49 11.83 6.77
N THR A 96 -0.47 12.26 6.02
CA THR A 96 -0.35 11.99 4.59
C THR A 96 0.43 10.70 4.37
N LEU A 97 -0.20 9.69 3.78
CA LEU A 97 0.44 8.42 3.43
C LEU A 97 0.63 8.34 1.91
N GLN A 98 1.89 8.32 1.47
CA GLN A 98 2.25 8.10 0.08
C GLN A 98 2.67 6.65 -0.11
N VAL A 99 2.02 5.95 -1.04
CA VAL A 99 2.43 4.59 -1.40
C VAL A 99 3.52 4.68 -2.47
N GLU A 100 4.69 4.15 -2.16
CA GLU A 100 5.78 3.94 -3.12
C GLU A 100 5.68 2.54 -3.72
N GLY A 101 6.01 2.43 -5.01
CA GLY A 101 5.96 1.16 -5.74
C GLY A 101 6.86 0.08 -5.12
N ILE A 102 6.57 -1.17 -5.45
CA ILE A 102 7.35 -2.34 -5.06
C ILE A 102 8.80 -2.22 -5.51
N ASP A 103 9.75 -2.35 -4.58
CA ASP A 103 11.18 -2.43 -4.88
C ASP A 103 11.44 -3.60 -5.84
N GLY A 104 11.93 -3.29 -7.04
CA GLY A 104 12.12 -4.26 -8.14
C GLY A 104 11.12 -4.16 -9.29
N SER A 105 10.09 -3.31 -9.22
CA SER A 105 9.26 -3.01 -10.38
C SER A 105 9.92 -1.93 -11.25
N LYS A 106 10.31 -2.30 -12.47
CA LYS A 106 10.75 -1.40 -13.57
C LYS A 106 9.69 -0.36 -14.00
N ASN A 107 8.55 -0.31 -13.32
CA ASN A 107 7.43 0.55 -13.60
C ASN A 107 7.12 1.35 -12.34
N CYS A 108 7.68 2.56 -12.24
CA CYS A 108 7.11 3.57 -11.37
C CYS A 108 5.69 3.87 -11.87
N PHE A 109 4.67 3.25 -11.26
CA PHE A 109 3.28 3.63 -11.48
C PHE A 109 2.97 4.93 -10.72
N CYS A 110 3.65 6.01 -11.11
CA CYS A 110 3.19 7.34 -10.78
C CYS A 110 1.87 7.55 -11.55
N LEU A 111 0.75 7.55 -10.84
CA LEU A 111 -0.59 7.86 -11.38
C LEU A 111 -0.72 9.34 -11.77
N THR A 112 0.23 9.89 -12.53
CA THR A 112 -0.10 11.01 -13.41
C THR A 112 -0.75 10.37 -14.63
N GLY A 113 -2.08 10.26 -14.59
CA GLY A 113 -2.85 9.90 -15.77
C GLY A 113 -2.45 10.78 -16.96
N PRO A 114 -2.67 10.33 -18.21
CA PRO A 114 -2.39 11.15 -19.37
C PRO A 114 -3.14 12.48 -19.20
N ASN A 115 -2.40 13.59 -19.15
CA ASN A 115 -2.99 14.90 -19.35
C ASN A 115 -3.48 14.89 -20.80
N LEU A 116 -4.79 14.69 -20.98
CA LEU A 116 -5.49 14.92 -22.24
C LEU A 116 -5.46 16.41 -22.59
#